data_AF-A0A963SY63-F1
#
_entry.id   AF-A0A963SY63-F1
#
_cell.length_a   1.000
_cell.length_b   1.000
_cell.length_c   1.000
_cell.angle_alpha   90.00
_cell.angle_beta   90.00
_cell.angle_gamma   90.00
#
_symmetry.space_group_name_H-M   'P 1'
#
loop_
_entity.id
_entity.type
_entity.pdbx_description
1 polymer ?
#
loop_
_entity_poly.entity_id
_entity_poly.type
_entity_poly.pdbx_seq_one_letter_code
_entity_poly.pdbx_strand_id
1 'polypeptide(L)'
;MAAFKSPQLRRLNREEWLTASALLLGVVVYLVVLGVLDRRAEAYFLRLRTENPVLYLDQLRESRGFAAFLPAYRELNGFDSFRPQPPNFMVGRWTMRSETLRLVPGTAPDTCSDPVTFDYGLYLTVESGGVALPVQYRIAGDRVEMKSRDDAVFDIDLAIYGSQLDHVEFVPPGRSDKVYAYLCGR
;
A
#
# COMPACT_ATOMS: atom_id res chain seq x y z
N MET A 1 -48.48 -16.73 31.27
CA MET A 1 -47.86 -15.39 31.11
C MET A 1 -46.65 -15.31 32.02
N ALA A 2 -45.44 -15.32 31.47
CA ALA A 2 -44.21 -15.27 32.25
C ALA A 2 -43.90 -13.82 32.65
N ALA A 3 -43.80 -13.55 33.95
CA ALA A 3 -43.45 -12.23 34.47
C ALA A 3 -41.96 -11.95 34.23
N PHE A 4 -41.68 -11.02 33.33
CA PHE A 4 -40.33 -10.48 33.13
C PHE A 4 -39.93 -9.72 34.40
N LYS A 5 -39.12 -10.34 35.27
CA LYS A 5 -38.48 -9.65 36.40
C LYS A 5 -37.39 -8.76 35.81
N SER A 6 -37.61 -7.44 35.82
CA SER A 6 -36.55 -6.50 35.49
C SER A 6 -35.40 -6.66 36.49
N PRO A 7 -34.14 -6.66 36.04
CA PRO A 7 -33.02 -6.68 36.96
C PRO A 7 -33.08 -5.40 37.80
N GLN A 8 -33.19 -5.56 39.13
CA GLN A 8 -33.08 -4.45 40.06
C GLN A 8 -31.68 -3.83 39.89
N LEU A 9 -31.63 -2.62 39.32
CA LEU A 9 -30.41 -1.81 39.28
C LEU A 9 -29.97 -1.57 40.73
N ARG A 10 -28.95 -2.31 41.17
CA ARG A 10 -28.29 -2.12 42.46
C ARG A 10 -27.84 -0.67 42.53
N ARG A 11 -28.36 0.10 43.50
CA ARG A 11 -27.95 1.48 43.72
C ARG A 11 -26.47 1.47 44.10
N LEU A 12 -25.66 2.14 43.28
CA LEU A 12 -24.25 2.34 43.55
C LEU A 12 -24.08 3.12 44.85
N ASN A 13 -23.18 2.67 45.71
CA ASN A 13 -22.84 3.39 46.93
C ASN A 13 -22.10 4.69 46.58
N ARG A 14 -22.07 5.67 47.49
CA ARG A 14 -21.49 7.00 47.22
C ARG A 14 -20.02 6.93 46.73
N GLU A 15 -19.26 5.99 47.27
CA GLU A 15 -17.88 5.71 46.86
C GLU A 15 -17.80 5.12 45.44
N GLU A 16 -18.66 4.14 45.13
CA GLU A 16 -18.76 3.54 43.79
C GLU A 16 -19.14 4.63 42.75
N TRP A 17 -20.04 5.54 43.10
CA TRP A 17 -20.40 6.71 42.26
C TRP A 17 -19.22 7.64 42.01
N LEU A 18 -18.46 8.01 43.04
CA LEU A 18 -17.28 8.86 42.90
C LEU A 18 -16.22 8.21 42.01
N THR A 19 -15.96 6.92 42.20
CA THR A 19 -15.01 6.18 41.34
C THR A 19 -15.49 6.09 39.89
N ALA A 20 -16.77 5.81 39.67
CA ALA A 20 -17.36 5.74 38.33
C ALA A 20 -17.29 7.10 37.62
N SER A 21 -17.61 8.20 38.33
CA SER A 21 -17.48 9.55 37.80
C SER A 21 -16.04 9.93 37.49
N ALA A 22 -15.08 9.58 38.35
CA ALA A 22 -13.67 9.85 38.11
C ALA A 22 -13.13 9.06 36.90
N LEU A 23 -13.51 7.78 36.77
CA LEU A 23 -13.18 6.96 35.60
C LEU A 23 -13.77 7.54 34.32
N LEU A 24 -15.05 7.92 34.36
CA LEU A 24 -15.73 8.49 33.19
C LEU A 24 -15.09 9.82 32.79
N LEU A 25 -14.74 10.68 33.76
CA LEU A 25 -13.99 11.90 33.51
C LEU A 25 -12.63 11.59 32.87
N GLY A 26 -11.90 10.59 33.38
CA GLY A 26 -10.63 10.15 32.81
C GLY A 26 -10.76 9.70 31.35
N VAL A 27 -11.80 8.92 31.03
CA VAL A 27 -12.10 8.50 29.65
C VAL A 27 -12.40 9.71 28.76
N VAL A 28 -13.23 10.65 29.23
CA VAL A 28 -13.55 11.87 28.47
C VAL A 28 -12.29 12.70 28.20
N VAL A 29 -11.45 12.92 29.20
CA VAL A 29 -10.18 13.65 29.05
C VAL A 29 -9.26 12.94 28.05
N TYR A 30 -9.13 11.62 28.16
CA TYR A 30 -8.33 10.82 27.23
C TYR A 30 -8.80 10.96 25.78
N LEU A 31 -10.12 10.84 25.54
CA LEU A 31 -10.69 10.99 24.19
C LEU A 31 -10.51 12.40 23.63
N VAL A 32 -10.66 13.44 24.46
CA VAL A 32 -10.39 14.83 24.05
C VAL A 32 -8.93 15.01 23.64
N VAL A 33 -7.99 14.47 24.42
CA VAL A 33 -6.55 14.53 24.11
C VAL A 33 -6.27 13.79 22.79
N LEU A 34 -6.82 12.59 22.60
CA LEU A 34 -6.69 11.86 21.34
C LEU A 34 -7.20 12.67 20.15
N GLY A 35 -8.37 13.30 20.27
CA GLY A 35 -8.91 14.13 19.18
C GLY A 35 -8.04 15.35 18.85
N VAL A 36 -7.39 15.96 19.84
CA VAL A 36 -6.43 17.04 19.61
C VAL A 36 -5.17 16.55 18.89
N LEU A 37 -4.66 15.38 19.28
CA LEU A 37 -3.49 14.77 18.63
C LEU A 37 -3.79 14.39 17.18
N ASP A 38 -4.97 13.85 16.92
CA ASP A 38 -5.39 13.45 15.57
C ASP A 38 -5.49 14.66 14.64
N ARG A 39 -6.14 15.75 15.07
CA ARG A 39 -6.18 17.01 14.30
C ARG A 39 -4.80 17.60 14.03
N ARG A 40 -3.88 17.50 14.99
CA ARG A 40 -2.50 17.94 14.80
C ARG A 40 -1.78 17.08 13.76
N ALA A 41 -1.98 15.76 13.79
CA ALA A 41 -1.42 14.85 12.80
C ALA A 41 -1.97 15.16 11.40
N GLU A 42 -3.28 15.37 11.25
CA GLU A 42 -3.89 15.78 9.97
C GLU A 42 -3.32 17.09 9.45
N ALA A 43 -3.25 18.12 10.29
CA ALA A 43 -2.68 19.41 9.91
C ALA A 43 -1.20 19.29 9.52
N TYR A 44 -0.44 18.43 10.21
CA TYR A 44 0.94 18.13 9.88
C TYR A 44 1.06 17.43 8.52
N PHE A 45 0.26 16.39 8.25
CA PHE A 45 0.25 15.69 6.96
C PHE A 45 -0.16 16.61 5.80
N LEU A 46 -1.15 17.50 5.99
CA LEU A 46 -1.56 18.48 4.98
C LEU A 46 -0.42 19.44 4.64
N ARG A 47 0.27 19.95 5.65
CA ARG A 47 1.44 20.83 5.45
C ARG A 47 2.58 20.09 4.77
N LEU A 48 2.87 18.88 5.23
CA LEU A 48 3.95 18.05 4.70
C LEU A 48 3.72 17.71 3.23
N ARG A 49 2.47 17.44 2.83
CA ARG A 49 2.09 17.20 1.43
C ARG A 49 2.51 18.35 0.51
N THR A 50 2.43 19.59 0.97
CA THR A 50 2.82 20.78 0.19
C THR A 50 4.29 21.15 0.32
N GLU A 51 4.88 21.02 1.51
CA GLU A 51 6.26 21.46 1.79
C GLU A 51 7.30 20.42 1.39
N ASN A 52 7.01 19.14 1.62
CA ASN A 52 7.91 18.02 1.32
C ASN A 52 7.09 16.76 0.93
N PRO A 53 6.62 16.68 -0.33
CA PRO A 53 5.76 15.59 -0.79
C PRO A 53 6.44 14.21 -0.72
N VAL A 54 7.78 14.15 -0.79
CA VAL A 54 8.52 12.89 -0.64
C VAL A 54 8.39 12.36 0.79
N LEU A 55 8.70 13.19 1.78
CA LEU A 55 8.58 12.82 3.19
C LEU A 55 7.12 12.51 3.57
N TYR A 56 6.17 13.24 2.99
CA TYR A 56 4.74 12.95 3.14
C TYR A 56 4.39 11.53 2.69
N LEU A 57 4.84 11.13 1.50
CA LEU A 57 4.54 9.81 0.95
C LEU A 57 5.20 8.69 1.75
N ASP A 58 6.44 8.87 2.21
CA ASP A 58 7.11 7.88 3.06
C ASP A 58 6.40 7.70 4.40
N GLN A 59 6.08 8.79 5.10
CA GLN A 59 5.34 8.70 6.37
C GLN A 59 3.92 8.17 6.18
N LEU A 60 3.25 8.50 5.09
CA LEU A 60 1.92 7.98 4.78
C LEU A 60 1.97 6.46 4.58
N ARG A 61 2.97 5.98 3.82
CA ARG A 61 3.20 4.55 3.59
C ARG A 61 3.53 3.81 4.88
N GLU A 62 4.35 4.37 5.75
CA GLU A 62 4.74 3.75 7.03
C GLU A 62 3.59 3.73 8.05
N SER A 63 2.84 4.84 8.17
CA SER A 63 1.81 4.99 9.20
C SER A 63 0.45 4.42 8.82
N ARG A 64 0.06 4.53 7.54
CA ARG A 64 -1.27 4.13 7.04
C ARG A 64 -1.22 3.01 6.00
N GLY A 65 -0.02 2.52 5.68
CA GLY A 65 0.17 1.40 4.76
C GLY A 65 0.10 1.79 3.28
N PHE A 66 0.37 0.82 2.42
CA PHE A 66 0.46 1.02 0.98
C PHE A 66 -0.88 1.42 0.34
N ALA A 67 -2.01 0.98 0.93
CA ALA A 67 -3.35 1.31 0.45
C ALA A 67 -3.66 2.81 0.54
N ALA A 68 -3.18 3.51 1.57
CA ALA A 68 -3.30 4.97 1.68
C ALA A 68 -2.25 5.69 0.81
N PHE A 69 -1.05 5.10 0.70
CA PHE A 69 0.05 5.64 -0.10
C PHE A 69 -0.26 5.69 -1.60
N LEU A 70 -0.79 4.63 -2.18
CA LEU A 70 -0.95 4.51 -3.64
C LEU A 70 -1.80 5.62 -4.29
N PRO A 71 -3.00 5.98 -3.79
CA PRO A 71 -3.79 7.07 -4.38
C PRO A 71 -3.08 8.43 -4.25
N ALA A 72 -2.42 8.68 -3.11
CA ALA A 72 -1.67 9.91 -2.90
C ALA A 72 -0.41 9.98 -3.79
N TYR A 73 0.29 8.85 -3.95
CA TYR A 73 1.44 8.72 -4.84
C TYR A 73 1.03 8.99 -6.29
N ARG A 74 -0.10 8.40 -6.71
CA ARG A 74 -0.68 8.60 -8.05
C ARG A 74 -0.93 10.06 -8.34
N GLU A 75 -1.66 10.75 -7.45
CA GLU A 75 -2.04 12.15 -7.62
C GLU A 75 -0.81 13.07 -7.64
N LEU A 76 0.09 12.90 -6.67
CA LEU A 76 1.27 13.78 -6.54
C LEU A 76 2.30 13.59 -7.65
N ASN A 77 2.42 12.39 -8.20
CA ASN A 77 3.39 12.09 -9.26
C ASN A 77 2.74 12.02 -10.66
N GLY A 78 1.44 12.32 -10.78
CA GLY A 78 0.73 12.39 -12.05
C GLY A 78 0.58 11.05 -12.77
N PHE A 79 0.36 9.96 -12.04
CA PHE A 79 0.09 8.62 -12.61
C PHE A 79 -1.39 8.36 -12.89
N ASP A 80 -2.23 9.41 -12.91
CA ASP A 80 -3.62 9.33 -13.38
C ASP A 80 -3.70 9.06 -14.90
N SER A 81 -2.63 9.36 -15.63
CA SER A 81 -2.49 9.10 -17.06
C SER A 81 -1.25 8.27 -17.35
N PHE A 82 -1.19 7.67 -18.55
CA PHE A 82 -0.06 6.88 -18.97
C PHE A 82 1.19 7.73 -19.17
N ARG A 83 2.30 7.31 -18.56
CA ARG A 83 3.61 7.99 -18.62
C ARG A 83 4.73 6.99 -18.83
N PRO A 84 5.84 7.36 -19.49
CA PRO A 84 6.94 6.43 -19.73
C PRO A 84 7.64 5.99 -18.44
N GLN A 85 7.77 6.88 -17.46
CA GLN A 85 8.44 6.57 -16.20
C GLN A 85 7.59 5.58 -15.37
N PRO A 86 8.14 4.43 -14.92
CA PRO A 86 7.43 3.55 -13.99
C PRO A 86 7.32 4.21 -12.61
N PRO A 87 6.33 3.82 -11.76
CA PRO A 87 6.31 4.21 -10.36
C PRO A 87 7.64 3.84 -9.67
N ASN A 88 8.19 4.73 -8.85
CA ASN A 88 9.51 4.55 -8.23
C ASN A 88 9.62 3.26 -7.40
N PHE A 89 8.52 2.78 -6.82
CA PHE A 89 8.48 1.54 -6.06
C PHE A 89 8.56 0.27 -6.94
N MET A 90 8.36 0.40 -8.25
CA MET A 90 8.55 -0.67 -9.23
C MET A 90 9.95 -0.68 -9.85
N VAL A 91 10.73 0.39 -9.67
CA VAL A 91 12.08 0.47 -10.22
C VAL A 91 12.98 -0.54 -9.53
N GLY A 92 13.62 -1.39 -10.33
CA GLY A 92 14.52 -2.43 -9.86
C GLY A 92 14.51 -3.64 -10.77
N ARG A 93 15.32 -4.63 -10.42
CA ARG A 93 15.35 -5.96 -11.03
C ARG A 93 14.45 -6.89 -10.22
N TRP A 94 13.55 -7.57 -10.92
CA TRP A 94 12.59 -8.49 -10.34
C TRP A 94 12.81 -9.89 -10.91
N THR A 95 12.81 -10.93 -10.08
CA THR A 95 12.90 -12.32 -10.55
C THR A 95 11.50 -12.89 -10.74
N MET A 96 11.19 -13.39 -11.93
CA MET A 96 9.89 -13.99 -12.23
C MET A 96 9.84 -15.45 -11.77
N ARG A 97 8.69 -15.85 -11.21
CA ARG A 97 8.39 -17.22 -10.79
C ARG A 97 7.02 -17.64 -11.31
N SER A 98 6.87 -18.92 -11.64
CA SER A 98 5.59 -19.52 -12.00
C SER A 98 4.69 -19.78 -10.79
N GLU A 99 5.27 -19.85 -9.59
CA GLU A 99 4.57 -20.11 -8.33
C GLU A 99 4.98 -19.08 -7.26
N THR A 100 4.13 -18.89 -6.26
CA THR A 100 4.40 -17.98 -5.15
C THR A 100 5.53 -18.51 -4.27
N LEU A 101 6.47 -17.62 -3.93
CA LEU A 101 7.51 -17.89 -2.94
C LEU A 101 7.00 -17.54 -1.55
N ARG A 102 7.35 -18.39 -0.57
CA ARG A 102 7.14 -18.07 0.85
C ARG A 102 8.34 -17.30 1.36
N LEU A 103 8.29 -15.99 1.19
CA LEU A 103 9.28 -15.06 1.74
C LEU A 103 8.77 -14.45 3.04
N VAL A 104 9.70 -14.09 3.91
CA VAL A 104 9.40 -13.21 5.03
C VAL A 104 9.19 -11.80 4.46
N PRO A 105 8.19 -11.02 4.92
CA PRO A 105 7.96 -9.68 4.39
C PRO A 105 9.24 -8.83 4.39
N GLY A 106 9.57 -8.25 3.24
CA GLY A 106 10.77 -7.43 3.04
C GLY A 106 12.07 -8.20 2.78
N THR A 107 12.02 -9.54 2.65
CA THR A 107 13.16 -10.34 2.19
C THR A 107 13.14 -10.54 0.68
N ALA A 108 14.32 -10.59 0.08
CA ALA A 108 14.49 -10.84 -1.35
C ALA A 108 14.90 -12.31 -1.57
N PRO A 109 14.58 -12.91 -2.74
CA PRO A 109 15.10 -14.23 -3.10
C PRO A 109 16.63 -14.22 -3.20
N ASP A 110 17.27 -15.32 -2.77
CA ASP A 110 18.74 -15.47 -2.79
C ASP A 110 19.35 -15.42 -4.20
N THR A 111 18.56 -15.77 -5.22
CA THR A 111 19.00 -15.81 -6.62
C THR A 111 18.04 -15.04 -7.51
N CYS A 112 18.59 -14.16 -8.35
CA CYS A 112 17.82 -13.48 -9.38
C CYS A 112 17.92 -14.19 -10.74
N SER A 113 17.07 -15.20 -10.93
CA SER A 113 16.92 -15.92 -12.20
C SER A 113 15.71 -15.41 -12.98
N ASP A 114 15.76 -15.40 -14.31
CA ASP A 114 14.71 -14.81 -15.17
C ASP A 114 14.31 -13.37 -14.74
N PRO A 115 15.27 -12.42 -14.81
CA PRO A 115 15.02 -11.06 -14.38
C PRO A 115 14.12 -10.32 -15.37
N VAL A 116 13.18 -9.57 -14.81
CA VAL A 116 12.41 -8.52 -15.48
C VAL A 116 12.75 -7.17 -14.87
N THR A 117 12.83 -6.15 -15.71
CA THR A 117 13.07 -4.77 -15.29
C THR A 117 11.98 -3.87 -15.86
N PHE A 118 11.40 -3.05 -15.00
CA PHE A 118 10.53 -1.94 -15.37
C PHE A 118 11.39 -0.67 -15.38
N ASP A 119 11.72 -0.19 -16.57
CA ASP A 119 12.57 0.98 -16.76
C ASP A 119 11.83 2.05 -17.58
N TYR A 120 12.38 3.27 -17.60
CA TYR A 120 11.84 4.44 -18.30
C TYR A 120 11.36 4.13 -19.72
N GLY A 121 10.07 3.89 -19.85
CA GLY A 121 9.40 3.59 -21.11
C GLY A 121 9.68 2.19 -21.65
N LEU A 122 10.30 1.30 -20.88
CA LEU A 122 10.73 -0.03 -21.32
C LEU A 122 10.36 -1.11 -20.32
N TYR A 123 9.85 -2.21 -20.87
CA TYR A 123 9.73 -3.49 -20.21
C TYR A 123 10.80 -4.40 -20.78
N LEU A 124 11.71 -4.89 -19.94
CA LEU A 124 12.86 -5.69 -20.34
C LEU A 124 12.77 -7.09 -19.73
N THR A 125 12.90 -8.13 -20.55
CA THR A 125 13.04 -9.53 -20.10
C THR A 125 14.28 -10.17 -20.72
N VAL A 126 14.92 -11.08 -19.98
CA VAL A 126 16.18 -11.72 -20.39
C VAL A 126 15.98 -13.13 -20.96
N GLU A 127 14.76 -13.65 -20.96
CA GLU A 127 14.48 -14.97 -21.56
C GLU A 127 14.84 -15.00 -23.06
N SER A 128 15.11 -16.19 -23.60
CA SER A 128 15.79 -16.53 -24.87
C SER A 128 15.26 -15.83 -26.13
N GLY A 129 15.50 -14.52 -26.20
CA GLY A 129 14.94 -13.59 -27.19
C GLY A 129 15.11 -12.11 -26.82
N GLY A 130 15.34 -11.78 -25.54
CA GLY A 130 15.67 -10.42 -25.09
C GLY A 130 14.59 -9.42 -25.48
N VAL A 131 13.40 -9.54 -24.88
CA VAL A 131 12.26 -8.72 -25.27
C VAL A 131 12.36 -7.36 -24.58
N ALA A 132 12.60 -6.32 -25.38
CA ALA A 132 12.52 -4.93 -24.96
C ALA A 132 11.29 -4.27 -25.57
N LEU A 133 10.25 -4.05 -24.77
CA LEU A 133 8.99 -3.48 -25.22
C LEU A 133 8.84 -2.04 -24.75
N PRO A 134 8.60 -1.08 -25.67
CA PRO A 134 8.19 0.26 -25.30
C PRO A 134 6.84 0.24 -24.59
N VAL A 135 6.80 0.78 -23.38
CA VAL A 135 5.61 0.78 -22.53
C VAL A 135 5.40 2.12 -21.83
N GLN A 136 4.19 2.33 -21.32
CA GLN A 136 3.83 3.44 -20.46
C GLN A 136 3.08 2.89 -19.25
N TYR A 137 3.15 3.57 -18.12
CA TYR A 137 2.59 3.16 -16.85
C TYR A 137 1.56 4.16 -16.35
N ARG A 138 0.48 3.68 -15.75
CA ARG A 138 -0.45 4.47 -14.92
C ARG A 138 -0.83 3.68 -13.67
N ILE A 139 -1.42 4.35 -12.69
CA ILE A 139 -1.98 3.69 -11.50
C ILE A 139 -3.50 3.76 -11.59
N ALA A 140 -4.16 2.61 -11.57
CA ALA A 140 -5.61 2.49 -11.66
C ALA A 140 -6.15 1.77 -10.42
N GLY A 141 -6.71 2.53 -9.47
CA GLY A 141 -7.16 1.99 -8.21
C GLY A 141 -6.00 1.42 -7.38
N ASP A 142 -5.99 0.11 -7.20
CA ASP A 142 -5.01 -0.67 -6.43
C ASP A 142 -3.93 -1.36 -7.27
N ARG A 143 -3.96 -1.19 -8.59
CA ARG A 143 -3.02 -1.84 -9.53
C ARG A 143 -2.23 -0.83 -10.35
N VAL A 144 -1.13 -1.28 -10.93
CA VAL A 144 -0.41 -0.55 -11.98
C VAL A 144 -0.83 -1.14 -13.32
N GLU A 145 -1.12 -0.27 -14.28
CA GLU A 145 -1.37 -0.69 -15.65
C GLU A 145 -0.17 -0.32 -16.52
N MET A 146 0.28 -1.29 -17.32
CA MET A 146 1.34 -1.13 -18.30
C MET A 146 0.75 -1.18 -19.70
N LYS A 147 0.83 -0.09 -20.44
CA LYS A 147 0.34 0.01 -21.81
C LYS A 147 1.50 -0.12 -22.79
N SER A 148 1.39 -1.05 -23.73
CA SER A 148 2.34 -1.21 -24.84
C SER A 148 2.07 -0.22 -25.98
N ARG A 149 2.99 -0.18 -26.95
CA ARG A 149 2.85 0.61 -28.17
C ARG A 149 1.61 0.27 -29.00
N ASP A 150 1.17 -0.98 -28.98
CA ASP A 150 0.01 -1.47 -29.74
C ASP A 150 -1.32 -1.22 -29.01
N ASP A 151 -1.33 -0.29 -28.05
CA ASP A 151 -2.44 0.04 -27.16
C ASP A 151 -2.95 -1.11 -26.25
N ALA A 152 -2.32 -2.28 -26.29
CA ALA A 152 -2.60 -3.36 -25.35
C ALA A 152 -2.19 -2.95 -23.93
N VAL A 153 -3.09 -3.18 -22.97
CA VAL A 153 -2.91 -2.86 -21.55
C VAL A 153 -2.76 -4.14 -20.76
N PHE A 154 -1.72 -4.18 -19.93
CA PHE A 154 -1.37 -5.30 -19.05
C PHE A 154 -1.52 -4.84 -17.61
N ASP A 155 -2.33 -5.56 -16.84
CA ASP A 155 -2.52 -5.30 -15.42
C ASP A 155 -1.35 -5.88 -14.62
N ILE A 156 -0.85 -5.10 -13.67
CA ILE A 156 0.17 -5.49 -12.70
C ILE A 156 -0.44 -5.32 -11.31
N ASP A 157 -0.83 -6.45 -10.73
CA ASP A 157 -1.35 -6.53 -9.37
C ASP A 157 -0.21 -6.32 -8.37
N LEU A 158 -0.49 -5.54 -7.32
CA LEU A 158 0.48 -5.23 -6.27
C LEU A 158 0.19 -6.10 -5.04
N ALA A 159 1.05 -7.07 -4.74
CA ALA A 159 0.94 -7.89 -3.54
C ALA A 159 1.54 -7.14 -2.34
N ILE A 160 0.65 -6.53 -1.55
CA ILE A 160 1.00 -5.59 -0.48
C ILE A 160 0.87 -6.24 0.90
N TYR A 161 1.86 -6.02 1.76
CA TYR A 161 1.79 -6.34 3.18
C TYR A 161 2.17 -5.13 4.04
N GLY A 162 1.17 -4.50 4.65
CA GLY A 162 1.35 -3.30 5.47
C GLY A 162 1.89 -2.11 4.67
N SER A 163 3.12 -1.70 4.94
CA SER A 163 3.83 -0.60 4.25
C SER A 163 4.73 -1.08 3.10
N GLN A 164 4.88 -2.39 2.92
CA GLN A 164 5.80 -3.01 1.97
C GLN A 164 5.05 -3.55 0.75
N LEU A 165 5.70 -3.45 -0.41
CA LEU A 165 5.34 -4.21 -1.61
C LEU A 165 6.19 -5.48 -1.61
N ASP A 166 5.56 -6.63 -1.48
CA ASP A 166 6.26 -7.92 -1.38
C ASP A 166 6.62 -8.45 -2.76
N HIS A 167 5.64 -8.49 -3.66
CA HIS A 167 5.84 -8.87 -5.05
C HIS A 167 4.80 -8.20 -5.95
N VAL A 168 4.99 -8.33 -7.26
CA VAL A 168 3.99 -7.95 -8.25
C VAL A 168 3.54 -9.18 -9.02
N GLU A 169 2.28 -9.20 -9.42
CA GLU A 169 1.71 -10.31 -10.17
C GLU A 169 1.16 -9.79 -11.49
N PHE A 170 1.54 -10.41 -12.61
CA PHE A 170 1.10 -9.95 -13.93
C PHE A 170 1.23 -11.05 -14.97
N VAL A 171 0.63 -10.86 -16.14
CA VAL A 171 0.87 -11.70 -17.32
C VAL A 171 1.88 -10.99 -18.21
N PRO A 172 3.10 -11.53 -18.39
CA PRO A 172 4.10 -10.92 -19.27
C PRO A 172 3.57 -10.77 -20.70
N PRO A 173 3.87 -9.67 -21.40
CA PRO A 173 3.57 -9.55 -22.82
C PRO A 173 4.11 -10.74 -23.61
N GLY A 174 3.24 -11.38 -24.41
CA GLY A 174 3.59 -12.56 -25.20
C GLY A 174 3.50 -13.90 -24.45
N ARG A 175 3.12 -13.90 -23.16
CA ARG A 175 2.78 -15.11 -22.40
C ARG A 175 1.29 -15.15 -22.06
N SER A 176 0.79 -16.35 -21.76
CA SER A 176 -0.57 -16.57 -21.26
C SER A 176 -0.64 -16.65 -19.73
N ASP A 177 0.46 -17.08 -19.12
CA ASP A 177 0.47 -17.48 -17.72
C ASP A 177 0.89 -16.33 -16.81
N LYS A 178 0.19 -16.21 -15.68
CA LYS A 178 0.50 -15.23 -14.65
C LYS A 178 1.82 -15.60 -13.98
N VAL A 179 2.67 -14.60 -13.75
CA VAL A 179 3.93 -14.74 -13.02
C VAL A 179 3.91 -13.92 -11.75
N TYR A 180 4.72 -14.36 -10.78
CA TYR A 180 4.98 -13.67 -9.53
C TYR A 180 6.41 -13.13 -9.57
N ALA A 181 6.54 -11.81 -9.62
CA ALA A 181 7.84 -11.16 -9.72
C ALA A 181 8.24 -10.55 -8.37
N TYR A 182 9.37 -11.02 -7.85
CA TYR A 182 9.92 -10.62 -6.55
C TYR A 182 11.14 -9.72 -6.74
N LEU A 183 11.22 -8.62 -6.01
CA LEU A 183 12.36 -7.69 -6.11
C LEU A 183 13.64 -8.42 -5.68
N CYS A 184 14.64 -8.44 -6.55
CA CYS A 184 15.91 -9.15 -6.35
C CYS A 184 17.14 -8.23 -6.40
N GLY A 185 16.95 -6.95 -6.79
CA GLY A 185 18.02 -5.96 -6.87
C GLY A 185 17.48 -4.56 -7.18
N ARG A 186 18.14 -3.53 -6.67
CA ARG A 186 17.86 -2.12 -6.95
C ARG A 186 19.07 -1.45 -7.56
#